data_AF-A0A397GIS0-F1
#
_entry.id   AF-A0A397GIS0-F1
#
_cell.length_a   1.000
_cell.length_b   1.000
_cell.length_c   1.000
_cell.angle_alpha   90.00
_cell.angle_beta   90.00
_cell.angle_gamma   90.00
#
_symmetry.space_group_name_H-M   'P 1'
#
loop_
_entity.id
_entity.type
_entity.pdbx_description
1 polymer ?
#
loop_
_entity_poly.entity_id
_entity_poly.type
_entity_poly.pdbx_seq_one_letter_code
_entity_poly.pdbx_strand_id
1 'polypeptide(L)'
;MSSSTDLTNNKVGEKILSETEVSVVPERAELKNQVSTTPKARPSISILPSNPEEKRKHVIQMALEKVTNLSLNYSTKNIDYFDCSTTCPICNEDHKKENIRNYVEGEWGSGEYCDEETYCLKCWGNKYQNSIQIVSIKVPISKEVIRSIWH
;
A
#
# COMPACT_ATOMS: atom_id res chain seq x y z
N MET A 1 -9.29 -53.98 30.08
CA MET A 1 -10.71 -54.24 30.36
C MET A 1 -11.25 -53.04 31.12
N SER A 2 -12.41 -52.59 30.67
CA SER A 2 -13.28 -51.45 31.01
C SER A 2 -13.39 -51.13 32.52
N SER A 3 -13.79 -49.95 33.01
CA SER A 3 -14.79 -49.00 32.51
C SER A 3 -14.65 -47.61 33.17
N SER A 4 -15.06 -46.59 32.42
CA SER A 4 -15.48 -45.25 32.86
C SER A 4 -16.67 -45.29 33.84
N THR A 5 -16.89 -44.22 34.62
CA THR A 5 -18.05 -43.30 34.45
C THR A 5 -18.02 -42.12 35.43
N ASP A 6 -18.80 -41.13 35.04
CA ASP A 6 -18.78 -39.70 35.27
C ASP A 6 -19.63 -39.16 36.45
N LEU A 7 -19.34 -37.88 36.78
CA LEU A 7 -20.22 -36.77 37.21
C LEU A 7 -21.25 -36.93 38.35
N THR A 8 -21.26 -35.94 39.26
CA THR A 8 -22.35 -34.94 39.54
C THR A 8 -22.20 -34.34 40.96
N ASN A 9 -21.97 -33.03 41.08
CA ASN A 9 -22.91 -31.90 41.29
C ASN A 9 -23.53 -31.74 42.71
N ASN A 10 -23.12 -30.65 43.36
CA ASN A 10 -23.92 -29.57 43.99
C ASN A 10 -24.85 -29.84 45.21
N LYS A 11 -24.59 -29.12 46.31
CA LYS A 11 -25.61 -28.50 47.22
C LYS A 11 -24.90 -27.51 48.17
N VAL A 12 -24.97 -26.19 47.95
CA VAL A 12 -26.03 -25.21 48.31
C VAL A 12 -26.15 -24.94 49.82
N GLY A 13 -25.96 -23.68 50.18
CA GLY A 13 -26.37 -23.04 51.43
C GLY A 13 -26.27 -21.51 51.30
N GLU A 14 -27.38 -20.87 50.96
CA GLU A 14 -27.57 -19.41 50.81
C GLU A 14 -27.40 -18.65 52.14
N LYS A 15 -27.00 -17.36 52.11
CA LYS A 15 -27.82 -16.20 52.53
C LYS A 15 -27.06 -14.85 52.54
N ILE A 16 -27.35 -14.03 51.52
CA ILE A 16 -27.71 -12.58 51.50
C ILE A 16 -26.72 -11.48 52.02
N LEU A 17 -26.25 -10.70 51.03
CA LEU A 17 -26.26 -9.22 50.82
C LEU A 17 -25.74 -8.23 51.88
N SER A 18 -24.77 -7.41 51.47
CA SER A 18 -24.81 -5.95 51.65
C SER A 18 -23.84 -5.26 50.68
N GLU A 19 -24.40 -4.46 49.78
CA GLU A 19 -23.71 -3.53 48.86
C GLU A 19 -23.03 -2.40 49.64
N THR A 20 -21.86 -1.95 49.20
CA THR A 20 -21.41 -0.55 49.32
C THR A 20 -20.33 -0.29 48.26
N GLU A 21 -20.67 0.55 47.29
CA GLU A 21 -19.76 1.09 46.28
C GLU A 21 -18.87 2.18 46.89
N VAL A 22 -17.55 2.12 46.66
CA VAL A 22 -16.71 3.33 46.58
C VAL A 22 -15.70 3.15 45.45
N SER A 23 -15.91 3.95 44.41
CA SER A 23 -15.09 4.08 43.21
C SER A 23 -13.70 4.66 43.54
N VAL A 24 -12.65 3.91 43.22
CA VAL A 24 -11.26 4.37 43.25
C VAL A 24 -10.73 4.37 41.81
N VAL A 25 -10.53 5.57 41.26
CA VAL A 25 -9.84 5.78 39.97
C VAL A 25 -8.40 6.19 40.27
N PRO A 26 -7.38 5.42 39.84
CA PRO A 26 -6.00 5.90 39.82
C PRO A 26 -5.61 6.39 38.42
N GLU A 27 -5.22 7.67 38.38
CA GLU A 27 -4.06 8.22 37.70
C GLU A 27 -3.82 7.84 36.21
N ARG A 28 -4.23 8.77 35.34
CA ARG A 28 -3.89 8.78 33.91
C ARG A 28 -2.39 9.10 33.75
N ALA A 29 -1.56 8.08 33.62
CA ALA A 29 -0.21 8.22 33.07
C ALA A 29 -0.32 8.58 31.58
N GLU A 30 0.01 9.83 31.24
CA GLU A 30 0.09 10.30 29.86
C GLU A 30 1.26 9.60 29.14
N LEU A 31 0.92 8.57 28.37
CA LEU A 31 1.81 7.96 27.39
C LEU A 31 2.08 9.00 26.29
N LYS A 32 3.19 9.73 26.40
CA LYS A 32 3.75 10.55 25.32
C LYS A 32 4.21 9.64 24.18
N ASN A 33 3.28 9.26 23.31
CA ASN A 33 3.60 8.74 21.98
C ASN A 33 4.11 9.92 21.12
N GLN A 34 5.37 10.29 21.29
CA GLN A 34 6.05 11.11 20.29
C GLN A 34 6.34 10.22 19.07
N VAL A 35 5.37 10.14 18.17
CA VAL A 35 5.64 9.74 16.79
C VAL A 35 6.51 10.84 16.20
N SER A 36 7.82 10.58 16.11
CA SER A 36 8.72 11.43 15.34
C SER A 36 8.36 11.28 13.87
N THR A 37 7.39 12.05 13.39
CA THR A 37 7.16 12.24 11.96
C THR A 37 8.30 13.11 11.44
N THR A 38 9.41 12.50 11.04
CA THR A 38 10.33 13.16 10.13
C THR A 38 9.53 13.55 8.88
N PRO A 39 9.55 14.83 8.44
CA PRO A 39 8.94 15.19 7.17
C PRO A 39 9.59 14.32 6.09
N LYS A 40 8.80 13.45 5.46
CA LYS A 40 9.26 12.63 4.35
C LYS A 40 9.83 13.58 3.31
N ALA A 41 11.13 13.49 3.04
CA ALA A 41 11.78 14.33 2.06
C ALA A 41 11.13 14.07 0.69
N ARG A 42 10.71 15.13 0.00
CA ARG A 42 10.10 15.03 -1.34
C ARG A 42 11.12 14.38 -2.28
N PRO A 43 10.78 13.27 -2.96
CA PRO A 43 11.62 12.69 -4.00
C PRO A 43 11.91 13.73 -5.09
N SER A 44 13.10 13.67 -5.67
CA SER A 44 13.46 14.54 -6.80
C SER A 44 12.51 14.32 -7.97
N ILE A 45 11.99 15.41 -8.54
CA ILE A 45 11.18 15.39 -9.76
C ILE A 45 12.10 15.09 -10.93
N SER A 46 11.74 14.10 -11.75
CA SER A 46 12.52 13.77 -12.96
C SER A 46 12.05 14.58 -14.16
N ILE A 47 13.00 14.98 -15.01
CA ILE A 47 12.71 15.52 -16.33
C ILE A 47 12.65 14.34 -17.31
N LEU A 48 11.51 14.16 -17.96
CA LEU A 48 11.30 13.10 -18.95
C LEU A 48 11.26 13.67 -20.37
N PRO A 49 11.51 12.84 -21.40
CA PRO A 49 11.28 13.21 -22.79
C PRO A 49 9.85 13.73 -23.02
N SER A 50 9.69 14.73 -23.88
CA SER A 50 8.36 15.28 -24.22
C SER A 50 7.53 14.36 -25.10
N ASN A 51 8.18 13.52 -25.92
CA ASN A 51 7.49 12.56 -26.77
C ASN A 51 6.86 11.45 -25.90
N PRO A 52 5.55 11.15 -26.01
CA PRO A 52 4.89 10.16 -25.16
C PRO A 52 5.47 8.74 -25.25
N GLU A 53 5.90 8.31 -26.44
CA GLU A 53 6.45 6.97 -26.63
C GLU A 53 7.86 6.86 -26.04
N GLU A 54 8.71 7.87 -26.26
CA GLU A 54 10.03 7.94 -25.65
C GLU A 54 9.94 8.07 -24.12
N LYS A 55 9.02 8.91 -23.62
CA LYS A 55 8.71 9.04 -22.19
C LYS A 55 8.40 7.66 -21.59
N ARG A 56 7.52 6.90 -22.25
CA ARG A 56 7.14 5.56 -21.79
C ARG A 56 8.31 4.60 -21.80
N LYS A 57 9.06 4.50 -22.91
CA LYS A 57 10.25 3.63 -22.99
C LYS A 57 11.26 3.94 -21.90
N HIS A 58 11.51 5.22 -21.65
CA HIS A 58 12.41 5.67 -20.59
C HIS A 58 11.93 5.27 -19.19
N VAL A 59 10.62 5.38 -18.93
CA VAL A 59 10.03 5.00 -17.63
C VAL A 59 10.05 3.50 -17.42
N ILE A 60 9.74 2.71 -18.46
CA ILE A 60 9.88 1.25 -18.43
C ILE A 60 11.33 0.88 -18.13
N GLN A 61 12.31 1.51 -18.79
CA GLN A 61 13.72 1.27 -18.53
C GLN A 61 14.08 1.56 -17.06
N MET A 62 13.67 2.72 -16.53
CA MET A 62 13.88 3.04 -15.11
C MET A 62 13.23 2.02 -14.17
N ALA A 63 12.05 1.49 -14.52
CA ALA A 63 11.37 0.47 -13.72
C ALA A 63 12.17 -0.84 -13.66
N LEU A 64 12.69 -1.29 -14.80
CA LEU A 64 13.52 -2.50 -14.90
C LEU A 64 14.88 -2.33 -14.21
N GLU A 65 15.47 -1.14 -14.27
CA GLU A 65 16.73 -0.83 -13.57
C GLU A 65 16.56 -0.79 -12.05
N LYS A 66 15.46 -0.20 -11.56
CA LYS A 66 15.17 -0.10 -10.13
C LYS A 66 14.69 -1.41 -9.52
N VAL A 67 14.04 -2.26 -10.32
CA VAL A 67 13.42 -3.50 -9.84
C VAL A 67 13.94 -4.68 -10.66
N THR A 68 15.02 -5.29 -10.15
CA THR A 68 15.85 -6.29 -10.84
C THR A 68 15.16 -7.61 -11.19
N ASN A 69 13.98 -7.87 -10.64
CA ASN A 69 13.20 -9.10 -10.86
C ASN A 69 11.98 -8.90 -11.77
N LEU A 70 11.97 -7.83 -12.58
CA LEU A 70 10.91 -7.57 -13.54
C LEU A 70 11.40 -7.74 -14.98
N SER A 71 10.50 -8.21 -15.83
CA SER A 71 10.63 -8.17 -17.28
C SER A 71 9.36 -7.62 -17.89
N LEU A 72 9.49 -6.70 -18.87
CA LEU A 72 8.33 -6.21 -19.61
C LEU A 72 7.71 -7.38 -20.41
N ASN A 73 6.42 -7.61 -20.22
CA ASN A 73 5.66 -8.61 -20.97
C ASN A 73 4.97 -7.94 -22.17
N TYR A 74 4.04 -7.03 -21.89
CA TYR A 74 3.37 -6.25 -22.93
C TYR A 74 2.90 -4.90 -22.41
N SER A 75 2.35 -4.09 -23.32
CA SER A 75 2.07 -2.68 -23.10
C SER A 75 0.75 -2.32 -23.77
N THR A 76 -0.18 -1.75 -23.02
CA THR A 76 -1.44 -1.19 -23.54
C THR A 76 -1.33 0.33 -23.67
N LYS A 77 -2.40 1.07 -23.98
CA LYS A 77 -2.32 2.54 -24.03
C LYS A 77 -1.91 3.16 -22.68
N ASN A 78 -2.40 2.59 -21.58
CA ASN A 78 -2.31 3.22 -20.25
C ASN A 78 -1.52 2.39 -19.22
N ILE A 79 -1.37 1.09 -19.46
CA ILE A 79 -0.81 0.15 -18.49
C ILE A 79 0.33 -0.64 -19.15
N ASP A 80 1.45 -0.73 -18.43
CA ASP A 80 2.58 -1.60 -18.73
C ASP A 80 2.46 -2.88 -17.89
N TYR A 81 2.53 -4.03 -18.53
CA TYR A 81 2.44 -5.32 -17.84
C TYR A 81 3.82 -5.95 -17.75
N PHE A 82 4.22 -6.30 -16.54
CA PHE A 82 5.49 -6.92 -16.22
C PHE A 82 5.28 -8.29 -15.61
N ASP A 83 6.15 -9.23 -15.98
CA ASP A 83 6.29 -10.51 -15.31
C ASP A 83 7.38 -10.39 -14.22
N CYS A 84 7.26 -11.20 -13.17
CA CYS A 84 8.31 -11.37 -12.16
C CYS A 84 8.76 -12.83 -12.08
N SER A 85 10.07 -13.06 -12.05
CA SER A 85 10.68 -14.39 -12.30
C SER A 85 10.69 -15.34 -11.10
N THR A 86 10.58 -14.83 -9.88
CA THR A 86 10.70 -15.62 -8.64
C THR A 86 9.62 -15.21 -7.64
N THR A 87 9.89 -14.18 -6.86
CA THR A 87 8.99 -13.61 -5.87
C THR A 87 8.64 -12.19 -6.30
N CYS A 88 7.37 -11.82 -6.22
CA CYS A 88 6.94 -10.50 -6.63
C CYS A 88 7.59 -9.43 -5.73
N PRO A 89 8.35 -8.48 -6.29
CA PRO A 89 9.05 -7.46 -5.50
C PRO A 89 8.12 -6.48 -4.76
N ILE A 90 6.81 -6.54 -5.03
CA ILE A 90 5.81 -5.63 -4.48
C ILE A 90 5.03 -6.28 -3.33
N CYS A 91 4.57 -7.51 -3.50
CA CYS A 91 3.79 -8.21 -2.48
C CYS A 91 4.59 -9.29 -1.73
N ASN A 92 5.83 -9.58 -2.13
CA ASN A 92 6.67 -10.65 -1.58
C ASN A 92 6.05 -12.06 -1.68
N GLU A 93 5.08 -12.25 -2.56
CA GLU A 93 4.43 -13.54 -2.81
C GLU A 93 4.91 -14.13 -4.14
N ASP A 94 4.88 -15.45 -4.23
CA ASP A 94 5.23 -16.16 -5.45
C ASP A 94 4.08 -16.13 -6.44
N HIS A 95 4.33 -15.47 -7.57
CA HIS A 95 3.42 -15.44 -8.70
C HIS A 95 3.55 -16.76 -9.48
N LYS A 96 2.87 -17.82 -9.01
CA LYS A 96 2.85 -19.10 -9.74
C LYS A 96 2.38 -18.89 -11.18
N LYS A 97 3.10 -19.52 -12.12
CA LYS A 97 2.91 -19.40 -13.58
C LYS A 97 1.51 -19.81 -14.08
N GLU A 98 0.74 -20.52 -13.26
CA GLU A 98 -0.56 -21.10 -13.63
C GLU A 98 -1.73 -20.12 -13.51
N ASN A 99 -1.56 -18.98 -12.82
CA ASN A 99 -2.63 -18.00 -12.68
C ASN A 99 -2.38 -16.81 -13.63
N ILE A 100 -3.25 -16.69 -14.63
CA ILE A 100 -3.27 -15.65 -15.67
C ILE A 100 -3.36 -14.20 -15.14
N ARG A 101 -3.50 -14.00 -13.83
CA ARG A 101 -3.66 -12.69 -13.16
C ARG A 101 -2.52 -12.32 -12.21
N ASN A 102 -1.34 -12.94 -12.38
CA ASN A 102 -0.17 -12.71 -11.53
C ASN A 102 0.88 -11.80 -12.19
N TYR A 103 0.47 -10.65 -12.72
CA TYR A 103 1.39 -9.66 -13.28
C TYR A 103 1.53 -8.43 -12.38
N VAL A 104 2.61 -7.70 -12.63
CA VAL A 104 2.82 -6.35 -12.10
C VAL A 104 2.36 -5.35 -13.15
N GLU A 105 1.55 -4.38 -12.74
CA GLU A 105 1.06 -3.28 -13.57
C GLU A 105 1.87 -2.02 -13.27
N GLY A 106 2.44 -1.40 -14.30
CA GLY A 106 2.97 -0.06 -14.25
C GLY A 106 1.97 0.93 -14.82
N GLU A 107 1.57 1.91 -14.01
CA GLU A 107 0.59 2.92 -14.41
C GLU A 107 0.95 4.31 -13.88
N TRP A 108 0.53 5.33 -14.62
CA TRP A 108 0.56 6.71 -14.17
C TRP A 108 -0.67 7.02 -13.32
N GLY A 109 -0.46 7.67 -12.18
CA GLY A 109 -1.52 8.17 -11.32
C GLY A 109 -1.13 9.48 -10.65
N SER A 110 -2.04 10.01 -9.84
CA SER A 110 -1.78 11.20 -9.02
C SER A 110 -0.60 10.95 -8.08
N GLY A 111 0.31 11.93 -8.00
CA GLY A 111 1.43 11.91 -7.07
C GLY A 111 1.04 12.28 -5.63
N GLU A 112 2.04 12.27 -4.75
CA GLU A 112 1.90 12.64 -3.34
C GLU A 112 1.62 14.15 -3.17
N TYR A 113 2.08 14.96 -4.13
CA TYR A 113 1.88 16.40 -4.14
C TYR A 113 0.90 16.80 -5.25
N CYS A 114 0.10 17.86 -4.98
CA CYS A 114 -0.64 18.56 -6.03
C CYS A 114 0.32 18.91 -7.16
N ASP A 115 -0.17 18.92 -8.40
CA ASP A 115 0.63 19.15 -9.61
C ASP A 115 1.64 18.04 -9.99
N GLU A 116 1.56 16.85 -9.36
CA GLU A 116 2.41 15.72 -9.75
C GLU A 116 1.65 14.54 -10.37
N GLU A 117 2.31 13.93 -11.35
CA GLU A 117 2.00 12.59 -11.87
C GLU A 117 3.12 11.65 -11.45
N THR A 118 2.75 10.46 -11.00
CA THR A 118 3.70 9.44 -10.55
C THR A 118 3.45 8.13 -11.28
N TYR A 119 4.52 7.53 -11.78
CA TYR A 119 4.48 6.17 -12.29
C TYR A 119 4.78 5.18 -11.17
N CYS A 120 3.83 4.28 -10.92
CA CYS A 120 3.91 3.29 -9.87
C CYS A 120 3.75 1.89 -10.44
N LEU A 121 4.53 0.96 -9.88
CA LEU A 121 4.30 -0.46 -10.07
C LEU A 121 3.35 -0.98 -8.99
N LYS A 122 2.37 -1.77 -9.38
CA LYS A 122 1.38 -2.41 -8.51
C LYS A 122 1.29 -3.89 -8.81
N CYS A 123 1.21 -4.72 -7.78
CA CYS A 123 0.94 -6.14 -7.98
C CYS A 123 -0.57 -6.37 -8.11
N TRP A 124 -1.01 -7.10 -9.14
CA TRP A 124 -2.42 -7.43 -9.30
C TRP A 124 -2.98 -8.31 -8.17
N GLY A 125 -2.15 -9.21 -7.62
CA GLY A 125 -2.52 -10.09 -6.50
C GLY A 125 -2.73 -9.35 -5.16
N ASN A 126 -2.14 -8.16 -4.99
CA ASN A 126 -2.26 -7.35 -3.78
C ASN A 126 -2.30 -5.85 -4.10
N LYS A 127 -3.33 -5.43 -4.83
CA LYS A 127 -3.44 -4.07 -5.40
C LYS A 127 -3.50 -2.93 -4.40
N TYR A 128 -3.95 -3.21 -3.18
CA TYR A 128 -4.46 -2.18 -2.28
C TYR A 128 -3.51 -1.80 -1.15
N GLN A 129 -2.39 -2.51 -1.00
CA GLN A 129 -1.49 -2.26 0.14
C GLN A 129 -0.07 -1.86 -0.27
N ASN A 130 0.43 -2.32 -1.42
CA ASN A 130 1.82 -2.09 -1.80
C ASN A 130 1.95 -1.60 -3.25
N SER A 131 2.66 -0.48 -3.43
CA SER A 131 3.13 -0.01 -4.74
C SER A 131 4.57 0.47 -4.64
N ILE A 132 5.30 0.38 -5.74
CA ILE A 132 6.66 0.93 -5.84
C ILE A 132 6.61 2.12 -6.78
N GLN A 133 6.88 3.31 -6.24
CA GLN A 133 7.05 4.52 -7.02
C GLN A 133 8.36 4.47 -7.81
N ILE A 134 8.28 4.60 -9.13
CA ILE A 134 9.46 4.63 -10.01
C ILE A 134 9.89 6.06 -10.28
N VAL A 135 8.95 6.94 -10.60
CA VAL A 135 9.26 8.33 -10.94
C VAL A 135 8.07 9.24 -10.68
N SER A 136 8.36 10.48 -10.30
CA SER A 136 7.38 11.56 -10.26
C SER A 136 7.80 12.69 -11.19
N ILE A 137 6.82 13.27 -11.87
CA ILE A 137 6.98 14.42 -12.74
C ILE A 137 6.05 15.53 -12.31
N LYS A 138 6.43 16.76 -12.61
CA LYS A 138 5.55 17.91 -12.48
C LYS A 138 4.64 18.00 -13.70
N VAL A 139 3.33 18.05 -13.47
CA VAL A 139 2.33 18.31 -14.49
C VAL A 139 2.19 19.82 -14.62
N PRO A 140 2.45 20.40 -15.81
CA PRO A 140 2.17 21.81 -16.03
C PRO A 140 0.66 22.04 -15.88
N ILE A 141 0.27 22.86 -14.91
CA ILE A 141 -1.11 23.34 -14.78
C ILE A 141 -1.44 24.03 -16.11
N SER A 142 -2.45 23.52 -16.82
CA SER A 142 -2.81 24.10 -18.10
C SER A 142 -3.20 25.57 -17.89
N LYS A 143 -2.74 26.45 -18.79
CA LYS A 143 -3.02 27.90 -18.71
C LYS A 143 -4.53 28.21 -18.76
N GLU A 144 -5.33 27.27 -19.25
CA GLU A 144 -6.79 27.33 -19.26
C GLU A 144 -7.41 27.26 -17.87
N VAL A 145 -6.91 26.39 -16.98
CA VAL A 145 -7.40 26.27 -15.60
C VAL A 145 -7.14 27.55 -14.80
N ILE A 146 -6.03 28.24 -15.06
CA ILE A 146 -5.69 29.49 -14.37
C ILE A 146 -6.64 30.63 -14.78
N ARG A 147 -7.10 30.66 -16.05
CA ARG A 147 -8.05 31.68 -16.52
C ARG A 147 -9.45 31.53 -15.91
N SER A 148 -9.87 30.31 -15.58
CA SER A 148 -11.19 30.03 -14.98
C SER A 148 -11.30 30.35 -13.49
N ILE A 149 -10.18 30.65 -12.82
CA ILE A 149 -10.15 31.02 -11.39
C ILE A 149 -10.14 32.55 -11.21
N TRP A 150 -9.88 33.31 -12.29
CA TRP A 150 -9.77 34.77 -12.29
C TRP A 150 -10.89 35.48 -13.09
N HIS A 151 -12.02 34.79 -13.28
CA HIS A 151 -13.27 35.34 -13.82
C HIS A 151 -14.44 34.83 -12.99
#